data_AF-A0A959AAE8-F1
#
_entry.id   AF-A0A959AAE8-F1
#
_cell.length_a   1.000
_cell.length_b   1.000
_cell.length_c   1.000
_cell.angle_alpha   90.00
_cell.angle_beta   90.00
_cell.angle_gamma   90.00
#
_symmetry.space_group_name_H-M   'P 1'
#
loop_
_entity.id
_entity.type
_entity.pdbx_description
1 polymer ?
#
loop_
_entity_poly.entity_id
_entity_poly.type
_entity_poly.pdbx_seq_one_letter_code
_entity_poly.pdbx_strand_id
1 'polypeptide(L)'
;MEHIVSHFLDFEKLVSVLPFGGGHINDTFKVAINEGGQHKNYLLQRINHQVFQQPEQVMENIFLVAEHLSNQAYPLNILSPIHSKNGGWLFKGTEGNFWRLFPFFENTVSFDSVESVEQAFGAARAFGIFAKALNGMDASKLLVTIPGFHDGLARLAHFKKVLKNARQERLREANSEIQILLDNQLVFKKIASLGLPLRAVHHDAKINNLLFDKTTLKPVAVVDLDTVMPGIVLSDFGDMVRTFTCPADEDEADLSKVEMRVPFFEAVLEGFLSETGSLLTPAERENLAAGGRWLTLMQAMRFLGDYLTGDVYYKTKYPRHNLVRARNQLALFRSMG
;
A
#
# COMPACT_ATOMS: atom_id res chain seq x y z
N MET A 1 -17.14 -2.11 21.28
CA MET A 1 -15.66 -2.27 21.33
C MET A 1 -15.24 -3.27 22.38
N GLU A 2 -15.68 -3.14 23.63
CA GLU A 2 -15.35 -4.05 24.74
C GLU A 2 -15.58 -5.53 24.42
N HIS A 3 -16.76 -5.87 23.89
CA HIS A 3 -17.09 -7.23 23.43
C HIS A 3 -16.16 -7.75 22.32
N ILE A 4 -15.65 -6.88 21.45
CA ILE A 4 -14.67 -7.29 20.42
C ILE A 4 -13.35 -7.63 21.09
N VAL A 5 -12.86 -6.77 21.98
CA VAL A 5 -11.57 -6.95 22.67
C VAL A 5 -11.56 -8.25 23.49
N SER A 6 -12.66 -8.57 24.17
CA SER A 6 -12.74 -9.78 25.01
C SER A 6 -12.53 -11.10 24.26
N HIS A 7 -12.72 -11.11 22.93
CA HIS A 7 -12.46 -12.27 22.07
C HIS A 7 -10.97 -12.52 21.83
N PHE A 8 -10.14 -11.47 21.90
CA PHE A 8 -8.70 -11.59 21.66
C PHE A 8 -7.88 -11.51 22.95
N LEU A 9 -8.26 -10.59 23.86
CA LEU A 9 -7.50 -10.26 25.05
C LEU A 9 -8.34 -10.46 26.30
N ASP A 10 -7.67 -10.50 27.45
CA ASP A 10 -8.31 -10.50 28.75
C ASP A 10 -8.94 -9.13 29.05
N PHE A 11 -10.27 -9.09 29.11
CA PHE A 11 -11.02 -7.85 29.22
C PHE A 11 -10.87 -7.20 30.60
N GLU A 12 -10.68 -7.99 31.66
CA GLU A 12 -10.49 -7.46 33.02
C GLU A 12 -9.20 -6.64 33.14
N LYS A 13 -8.27 -6.85 32.21
CA LYS A 13 -7.00 -6.13 32.11
C LYS A 13 -7.05 -4.92 31.18
N LEU A 14 -8.19 -4.65 30.56
CA LEU A 14 -8.33 -3.55 29.60
C LEU A 14 -8.15 -2.19 30.30
N VAL A 15 -7.23 -1.39 29.76
CA VAL A 15 -6.99 -0.01 30.23
C VAL A 15 -7.68 0.98 29.31
N SER A 16 -7.52 0.84 27.99
CA SER A 16 -8.14 1.75 27.02
C SER A 16 -8.24 1.16 25.62
N VAL A 17 -9.17 1.71 24.84
CA VAL A 17 -9.31 1.50 23.39
C VAL A 17 -9.48 2.87 22.75
N LEU A 18 -8.47 3.33 22.01
CA LEU A 18 -8.47 4.66 21.40
C LEU A 18 -8.30 4.55 19.89
N PRO A 19 -8.99 5.37 19.08
CA PRO A 19 -8.67 5.50 17.66
C PRO A 19 -7.18 5.78 17.46
N PHE A 20 -6.56 5.13 16.48
CA PHE A 20 -5.12 5.21 16.25
C PHE A 20 -4.78 5.27 14.77
N GLY A 21 -3.89 6.20 14.41
CA GLY A 21 -3.38 6.37 13.05
C GLY A 21 -4.27 7.22 12.13
N GLY A 22 -3.81 7.38 10.88
CA GLY A 22 -4.47 8.14 9.81
C GLY A 22 -4.88 7.30 8.59
N GLY A 23 -4.86 5.96 8.72
CA GLY A 23 -5.12 5.02 7.63
C GLY A 23 -6.44 5.27 6.91
N HIS A 24 -6.44 5.11 5.58
CA HIS A 24 -7.59 5.46 4.76
C HIS A 24 -8.59 4.31 4.56
N ILE A 25 -8.16 3.06 4.71
CA ILE A 25 -8.95 1.87 4.39
C ILE A 25 -9.64 1.29 5.63
N ASN A 26 -8.86 0.72 6.55
CA ASN A 26 -9.36 0.07 7.77
C ASN A 26 -9.48 1.05 8.95
N ASP A 27 -10.41 0.80 9.88
CA ASP A 27 -10.44 1.54 11.15
C ASP A 27 -9.48 0.87 12.13
N THR A 28 -8.55 1.65 12.67
CA THR A 28 -7.50 1.14 13.56
C THR A 28 -7.64 1.75 14.95
N PHE A 29 -7.50 0.90 15.97
CA PHE A 29 -7.59 1.26 17.38
C PHE A 29 -6.35 0.74 18.12
N LYS A 30 -5.76 1.56 18.96
CA LYS A 30 -4.74 1.14 19.91
C LYS A 30 -5.45 0.62 21.17
N VAL A 31 -5.18 -0.63 21.52
CA VAL A 31 -5.72 -1.29 22.72
C VAL A 31 -4.59 -1.42 23.75
N ALA A 32 -4.77 -0.85 24.92
CA ALA A 32 -3.83 -0.97 26.03
C ALA A 32 -4.38 -1.93 27.09
N ILE A 33 -3.59 -2.92 27.51
CA ILE A 33 -3.91 -3.82 28.62
C ILE A 33 -2.83 -3.77 29.70
N ASN A 34 -3.22 -4.02 30.94
CA ASN A 34 -2.30 -4.21 32.06
C ASN A 34 -2.15 -5.70 32.36
N GLU A 35 -1.07 -6.31 31.89
CA GLU A 35 -0.79 -7.73 32.09
C GLU A 35 0.32 -7.91 33.12
N GLY A 36 -0.05 -8.32 34.34
CA GLY A 36 0.91 -8.60 35.41
C GLY A 36 1.71 -7.36 35.86
N GLY A 37 1.12 -6.16 35.78
CA GLY A 37 1.79 -4.90 36.11
C GLY A 37 2.59 -4.28 34.96
N GLN A 38 2.59 -4.92 33.77
CA GLN A 38 3.18 -4.37 32.56
C GLN A 38 2.11 -3.86 31.61
N HIS A 39 2.32 -2.66 31.08
CA HIS A 39 1.48 -2.11 30.02
C HIS A 39 1.87 -2.69 28.67
N LYS A 40 0.95 -3.41 28.03
CA LYS A 40 1.11 -3.91 26.66
C LYS A 40 0.11 -3.26 25.74
N ASN A 41 0.55 -2.92 24.53
CA ASN A 41 -0.29 -2.35 23.50
C ASN A 41 -0.51 -3.33 22.35
N TYR A 42 -1.66 -3.20 21.69
CA TYR A 42 -2.05 -3.96 20.52
C TYR A 42 -2.73 -3.05 19.50
N LEU A 43 -2.77 -3.49 18.24
CA LEU A 43 -3.55 -2.84 17.19
C LEU A 43 -4.78 -3.71 16.89
N LEU A 44 -5.95 -3.21 17.25
CA LEU A 44 -7.22 -3.79 16.87
C LEU A 44 -7.71 -3.09 15.60
N GLN A 45 -8.02 -3.85 14.56
CA GLN A 45 -8.49 -3.31 13.30
C GLN A 45 -9.85 -3.86 12.91
N ARG A 46 -10.74 -2.96 12.48
CA ARG A 46 -11.95 -3.31 11.73
C ARG A 46 -11.61 -3.28 10.25
N ILE A 47 -11.72 -4.43 9.59
CA ILE A 47 -11.44 -4.56 8.16
C ILE A 47 -12.56 -3.90 7.36
N ASN A 48 -12.19 -3.08 6.37
CA ASN A 48 -13.13 -2.50 5.45
C ASN A 48 -13.60 -3.52 4.42
N HIS A 49 -14.73 -4.17 4.69
CA HIS A 49 -15.30 -5.20 3.82
C HIS A 49 -15.92 -4.65 2.51
N GLN A 50 -15.96 -3.32 2.30
CA GLN A 50 -16.34 -2.74 1.01
C GLN A 50 -15.18 -2.81 0.01
N VAL A 51 -13.96 -2.61 0.51
CA VAL A 51 -12.71 -2.74 -0.27
C VAL A 51 -12.27 -4.20 -0.33
N PHE A 52 -12.18 -4.86 0.83
CA PHE A 52 -11.81 -6.27 0.96
C PHE A 52 -13.05 -7.13 1.09
N GLN A 53 -13.66 -7.47 -0.04
CA GLN A 53 -14.94 -8.19 -0.08
C GLN A 53 -14.87 -9.59 0.55
N GLN A 54 -13.67 -10.16 0.68
CA GLN A 54 -13.42 -11.46 1.31
C GLN A 54 -12.29 -11.31 2.36
N PRO A 55 -12.58 -10.78 3.56
CA PRO A 55 -11.58 -10.53 4.61
C PRO A 55 -10.80 -11.78 5.04
N GLU A 56 -11.40 -12.97 4.91
CA GLU A 56 -10.77 -14.25 5.18
C GLU A 56 -9.54 -14.48 4.27
N GLN A 57 -9.63 -14.12 2.98
CA GLN A 57 -8.52 -14.26 2.04
C GLN A 57 -7.34 -13.33 2.38
N VAL A 58 -7.66 -12.13 2.88
CA VAL A 58 -6.64 -11.20 3.37
C VAL A 58 -5.88 -11.84 4.52
N MET A 59 -6.59 -12.42 5.49
CA MET A 59 -5.96 -13.06 6.65
C MET A 59 -5.14 -14.31 6.27
N GLU A 60 -5.61 -15.09 5.29
CA GLU A 60 -4.88 -16.24 4.78
C GLU A 60 -3.55 -15.83 4.15
N ASN A 61 -3.54 -14.80 3.30
CA ASN A 61 -2.31 -14.27 2.72
C ASN A 61 -1.34 -13.76 3.80
N ILE A 62 -1.83 -13.00 4.77
CA ILE A 62 -1.01 -12.48 5.88
C ILE A 62 -0.37 -13.62 6.67
N PHE A 63 -1.14 -14.69 6.95
CA PHE A 63 -0.61 -15.87 7.64
C PHE A 63 0.48 -16.57 6.82
N LEU A 64 0.22 -16.84 5.54
CA LEU A 64 1.18 -17.50 4.64
C LEU A 64 2.48 -16.69 4.51
N VAL A 65 2.36 -15.36 4.43
CA VAL A 65 3.51 -14.45 4.37
C VAL A 65 4.28 -14.47 5.69
N ALA A 66 3.59 -14.35 6.83
CA ALA A 66 4.24 -14.36 8.14
C ALA A 66 4.96 -15.69 8.41
N GLU A 67 4.32 -16.82 8.09
CA GLU A 67 4.91 -18.15 8.20
C GLU A 67 6.14 -18.27 7.27
N HIS A 68 6.02 -17.85 6.01
CA HIS A 68 7.16 -17.88 5.09
C HIS A 68 8.34 -17.07 5.62
N LEU A 69 8.12 -15.82 6.02
CA LEU A 69 9.16 -14.92 6.53
C LEU A 69 9.82 -15.48 7.81
N SER A 70 9.05 -16.14 8.68
CA SER A 70 9.58 -16.74 9.91
C SER A 70 10.56 -17.89 9.65
N ASN A 71 10.47 -18.50 8.47
CA ASN A 71 11.37 -19.55 8.00
C ASN A 71 12.55 -19.00 7.18
N GLN A 72 12.67 -17.67 7.00
CA GLN A 72 13.79 -17.02 6.32
C GLN A 72 14.72 -16.33 7.31
N ALA A 73 15.93 -15.98 6.86
CA ALA A 73 16.79 -15.02 7.54
C ALA A 73 16.30 -13.58 7.32
N TYR A 74 15.07 -13.29 7.78
CA TYR A 74 14.44 -11.97 7.64
C TYR A 74 14.81 -11.07 8.83
N PRO A 75 15.50 -9.93 8.60
CA PRO A 75 16.06 -9.12 9.67
C PRO A 75 15.08 -8.12 10.31
N LEU A 76 13.89 -7.94 9.74
CA LEU A 76 12.86 -7.03 10.26
C LEU A 76 11.82 -7.80 11.08
N ASN A 77 11.08 -7.08 11.92
CA ASN A 77 9.99 -7.68 12.69
C ASN A 77 8.85 -8.09 11.75
N ILE A 78 8.34 -9.31 11.96
CA ILE A 78 7.23 -9.86 11.18
C ILE A 78 5.91 -9.45 11.85
N LEU A 79 5.03 -8.77 11.10
CA LEU A 79 3.67 -8.50 11.55
C LEU A 79 2.83 -9.77 11.38
N SER A 80 2.54 -10.45 12.49
CA SER A 80 1.70 -11.66 12.52
C SER A 80 0.43 -11.41 13.34
N PRO A 81 -0.76 -11.84 12.87
CA PRO A 81 -2.00 -11.65 13.60
C PRO A 81 -2.03 -12.50 14.87
N ILE A 82 -2.67 -11.96 15.91
CA ILE A 82 -2.86 -12.65 17.18
C ILE A 82 -4.14 -13.47 17.11
N HIS A 83 -4.03 -14.74 17.50
CA HIS A 83 -5.17 -15.62 17.64
C HIS A 83 -6.17 -15.08 18.67
N SER A 84 -7.44 -15.13 18.31
CA SER A 84 -8.54 -15.08 19.27
C SER A 84 -8.43 -16.25 20.26
N LYS A 85 -9.11 -16.13 21.39
CA LYS A 85 -9.18 -17.18 22.42
C LYS A 85 -9.75 -18.51 21.91
N ASN A 86 -10.48 -18.49 20.79
CA ASN A 86 -11.03 -19.67 20.14
C ASN A 86 -10.12 -20.24 19.02
N GLY A 87 -8.90 -19.72 18.88
CA GLY A 87 -7.90 -20.23 17.93
C GLY A 87 -7.96 -19.66 16.51
N GLY A 88 -8.96 -18.84 16.16
CA GLY A 88 -9.03 -18.16 14.86
C GLY A 88 -8.35 -16.78 14.87
N TRP A 89 -7.97 -16.24 13.73
CA TRP A 89 -7.29 -14.92 13.55
C TRP A 89 -8.23 -13.78 13.15
N LEU A 90 -9.47 -14.12 12.81
CA LEU A 90 -10.50 -13.19 12.36
C LEU A 90 -11.76 -13.40 13.19
N PHE A 91 -12.31 -12.32 13.71
CA PHE A 91 -13.56 -12.33 14.45
C PHE A 91 -14.63 -11.55 13.69
N LYS A 92 -15.75 -12.22 13.37
CA LYS A 92 -16.93 -11.57 12.81
C LYS A 92 -17.84 -11.13 13.96
N GLY A 93 -17.91 -9.82 14.19
CA GLY A 93 -18.77 -9.22 15.20
C GLY A 93 -20.25 -9.34 14.86
N THR A 94 -21.10 -9.09 15.84
CA THR A 94 -22.57 -9.19 15.75
C THR A 94 -23.18 -8.24 14.72
N GLU A 95 -22.52 -7.12 14.42
CA GLU A 95 -22.92 -6.15 13.39
C GLU A 95 -22.43 -6.53 11.97
N GLY A 96 -21.87 -7.73 11.79
CA GLY A 96 -21.34 -8.19 10.50
C GLY A 96 -19.96 -7.63 10.12
N ASN A 97 -19.36 -6.84 11.01
CA ASN A 97 -18.01 -6.29 10.85
C ASN A 97 -16.93 -7.33 11.19
N PHE A 98 -15.81 -7.28 10.46
CA PHE A 98 -14.68 -8.21 10.64
C PHE A 98 -13.54 -7.53 11.39
N TRP A 99 -13.00 -8.23 12.39
CA TRP A 99 -12.01 -7.71 13.32
C TRP A 99 -10.80 -8.63 13.44
N ARG A 100 -9.62 -8.03 13.54
CA ARG A 100 -8.34 -8.73 13.75
C ARG A 100 -7.48 -7.96 14.74
N LEU A 101 -6.57 -8.66 15.40
CA LEU A 101 -5.63 -8.08 16.36
C LEU A 101 -4.18 -8.33 15.91
N PHE A 102 -3.35 -7.31 16.03
CA PHE A 102 -1.91 -7.38 15.79
C PHE A 102 -1.12 -6.93 17.02
N PRO A 103 0.15 -7.37 17.16
CA PRO A 103 1.06 -6.76 18.11
C PRO A 103 1.27 -5.28 17.80
N PHE A 104 1.46 -4.47 18.83
CA PHE A 104 1.94 -3.09 18.68
C PHE A 104 3.47 -3.09 18.82
N PHE A 105 4.19 -2.61 17.81
CA PHE A 105 5.64 -2.44 17.91
C PHE A 105 5.97 -1.15 18.63
N GLU A 106 6.39 -1.28 19.89
CA GLU A 106 6.80 -0.16 20.74
C GLU A 106 8.06 0.54 20.21
N ASN A 107 8.26 1.79 20.62
CA ASN A 107 9.37 2.64 20.17
C ASN A 107 9.50 2.81 18.65
N THR A 108 8.39 2.68 17.91
CA THR A 108 8.38 2.90 16.46
C THR A 108 7.64 4.18 16.04
N VAL A 109 8.00 4.70 14.88
CA VAL A 109 7.37 5.84 14.19
C VAL A 109 7.20 5.50 12.71
N SER A 110 6.14 6.00 12.08
CA SER A 110 5.96 6.01 10.63
C SER A 110 6.08 7.43 10.11
N PHE A 111 6.51 7.58 8.86
CA PHE A 111 6.57 8.88 8.19
C PHE A 111 5.51 8.95 7.10
N ASP A 112 4.90 10.12 6.92
CA ASP A 112 3.90 10.33 5.86
C ASP A 112 4.56 10.63 4.50
N SER A 113 5.78 11.17 4.51
CA SER A 113 6.56 11.50 3.31
C SER A 113 8.06 11.27 3.55
N VAL A 114 8.83 11.26 2.46
CA VAL A 114 10.28 11.05 2.50
C VAL A 114 11.01 12.40 2.55
N GLU A 115 11.74 12.61 3.63
CA GLU A 115 12.37 13.89 3.98
C GLU A 115 13.83 13.98 3.50
N SER A 116 14.54 12.85 3.37
CA SER A 116 15.94 12.82 2.93
C SER A 116 16.28 11.68 1.97
N VAL A 117 17.39 11.80 1.25
CA VAL A 117 17.89 10.79 0.31
C VAL A 117 18.28 9.51 1.05
N GLU A 118 18.88 9.63 2.23
CA GLU A 118 19.24 8.50 3.09
C GLU A 118 18.01 7.74 3.59
N GLN A 119 16.94 8.46 3.90
CA GLN A 119 15.66 7.85 4.27
C GLN A 119 15.03 7.12 3.07
N ALA A 120 15.08 7.72 1.87
CA ALA A 120 14.62 7.10 0.64
C ALA A 120 15.34 5.77 0.38
N PHE A 121 16.69 5.78 0.49
CA PHE A 121 17.53 4.59 0.36
C PHE A 121 17.16 3.52 1.41
N GLY A 122 17.09 3.91 2.68
CA GLY A 122 16.79 2.99 3.79
C GLY A 122 15.42 2.34 3.66
N ALA A 123 14.41 3.14 3.28
CA ALA A 123 13.05 2.66 3.04
C ALA A 123 12.98 1.71 1.84
N ALA A 124 13.58 2.08 0.71
CA ALA A 124 13.60 1.23 -0.49
C ALA A 124 14.37 -0.07 -0.25
N ARG A 125 15.46 -0.01 0.53
CA ARG A 125 16.19 -1.19 0.97
C ARG A 125 15.32 -2.09 1.85
N ALA A 126 14.52 -1.56 2.76
CA ALA A 126 13.62 -2.37 3.59
C ALA A 126 12.59 -3.15 2.75
N PHE A 127 11.98 -2.50 1.75
CA PHE A 127 11.12 -3.20 0.79
C PHE A 127 11.91 -4.19 -0.08
N GLY A 128 13.16 -3.90 -0.42
CA GLY A 128 14.06 -4.83 -1.09
C GLY A 128 14.36 -6.09 -0.26
N ILE A 129 14.59 -5.95 1.04
CA ILE A 129 14.74 -7.05 2.00
C ILE A 129 13.46 -7.89 2.04
N PHE A 130 12.29 -7.25 2.09
CA PHE A 130 10.99 -7.93 2.08
C PHE A 130 10.78 -8.71 0.77
N ALA A 131 10.97 -8.09 -0.39
CA ALA A 131 10.85 -8.74 -1.69
C ALA A 131 11.84 -9.91 -1.85
N LYS A 132 13.07 -9.76 -1.37
CA LYS A 132 14.08 -10.84 -1.33
C LYS A 132 13.63 -12.01 -0.46
N ALA A 133 13.13 -11.72 0.74
CA ALA A 133 12.66 -12.75 1.66
C ALA A 133 11.44 -13.51 1.12
N LEU A 134 10.62 -12.89 0.26
CA LEU A 134 9.49 -13.54 -0.40
C LEU A 134 9.83 -14.26 -1.71
N ASN A 135 11.06 -14.15 -2.23
CA ASN A 135 11.42 -14.70 -3.54
C ASN A 135 11.24 -16.23 -3.63
N GLY A 136 11.38 -16.96 -2.52
CA GLY A 136 11.18 -18.42 -2.47
C GLY A 136 9.73 -18.85 -2.26
N MET A 137 8.80 -17.91 -2.06
CA MET A 137 7.39 -18.20 -1.88
C MET A 137 6.73 -18.51 -3.22
N ASP A 138 5.93 -19.58 -3.28
CA ASP A 138 5.05 -19.83 -4.42
C ASP A 138 3.90 -18.81 -4.41
N ALA A 139 4.07 -17.75 -5.19
CA ALA A 139 3.11 -16.66 -5.29
C ALA A 139 1.72 -17.14 -5.73
N SER A 140 1.60 -18.26 -6.45
CA SER A 140 0.30 -18.78 -6.91
C SER A 140 -0.60 -19.28 -5.78
N LYS A 141 -0.04 -19.51 -4.59
CA LYS A 141 -0.79 -19.86 -3.37
C LYS A 141 -1.44 -18.66 -2.69
N LEU A 142 -1.01 -17.44 -3.03
CA LEU A 142 -1.64 -16.23 -2.50
C LEU A 142 -2.94 -15.93 -3.25
N LEU A 143 -3.94 -15.50 -2.50
CA LEU A 143 -5.26 -15.16 -3.00
C LEU A 143 -5.30 -13.71 -3.47
N VAL A 144 -6.12 -13.40 -4.47
CA VAL A 144 -6.27 -12.03 -4.99
C VAL A 144 -7.27 -11.27 -4.12
N THR A 145 -6.77 -10.45 -3.19
CA THR A 145 -7.60 -9.71 -2.21
C THR A 145 -8.36 -8.55 -2.84
N ILE A 146 -7.78 -7.90 -3.86
CA ILE A 146 -8.43 -6.88 -4.67
C ILE A 146 -8.24 -7.22 -6.17
N PRO A 147 -9.28 -7.73 -6.85
CA PRO A 147 -9.20 -8.05 -8.27
C PRO A 147 -8.76 -6.87 -9.14
N GLY A 148 -7.75 -7.10 -9.97
CA GLY A 148 -7.22 -6.10 -10.89
C GLY A 148 -6.57 -4.90 -10.19
N PHE A 149 -6.06 -5.05 -8.97
CA PHE A 149 -5.48 -3.95 -8.19
C PHE A 149 -4.45 -3.16 -9.00
N HIS A 150 -3.36 -3.84 -9.39
CA HIS A 150 -2.34 -3.36 -10.30
C HIS A 150 -2.43 -4.03 -11.68
N ASP A 151 -3.64 -4.21 -12.22
CA ASP A 151 -3.83 -4.60 -13.61
C ASP A 151 -4.14 -3.36 -14.45
N GLY A 152 -3.12 -2.81 -15.12
CA GLY A 152 -3.26 -1.60 -15.92
C GLY A 152 -4.31 -1.71 -17.04
N LEU A 153 -4.43 -2.89 -17.68
CA LEU A 153 -5.37 -3.09 -18.78
C LEU A 153 -6.81 -3.21 -18.27
N ALA A 154 -7.03 -3.96 -17.18
CA ALA A 154 -8.34 -4.04 -16.54
C ALA A 154 -8.78 -2.67 -16.00
N ARG A 155 -7.86 -1.92 -15.38
CA ARG A 155 -8.13 -0.55 -14.89
C ARG A 155 -8.46 0.41 -16.03
N LEU A 156 -7.74 0.35 -17.14
CA LEU A 156 -8.06 1.15 -18.35
C LEU A 156 -9.43 0.78 -18.93
N ALA A 157 -9.75 -0.51 -19.01
CA ALA A 157 -11.05 -0.97 -19.49
C ALA A 157 -12.19 -0.49 -18.58
N HIS A 158 -12.01 -0.54 -17.26
CA HIS A 158 -12.94 0.02 -16.30
C HIS A 158 -13.09 1.54 -16.45
N PHE A 159 -11.98 2.27 -16.56
CA PHE A 159 -11.99 3.72 -16.75
C PHE A 159 -12.77 4.12 -18.02
N LYS A 160 -12.58 3.41 -19.14
CA LYS A 160 -13.36 3.63 -20.37
C LYS A 160 -14.88 3.39 -20.18
N LYS A 161 -15.29 2.51 -19.25
CA LYS A 161 -16.72 2.36 -18.89
C LYS A 161 -17.20 3.54 -18.04
N VAL A 162 -16.39 3.99 -17.09
CA VAL A 162 -16.69 5.19 -16.28
C VAL A 162 -16.94 6.40 -17.17
N LEU A 163 -16.10 6.64 -18.19
CA LEU A 163 -16.27 7.76 -19.13
C LEU A 163 -17.65 7.80 -19.80
N LYS A 164 -18.27 6.64 -20.04
CA LYS A 164 -19.59 6.56 -20.69
C LYS A 164 -20.75 6.97 -19.77
N ASN A 165 -20.56 6.80 -18.46
CA ASN A 165 -21.61 6.98 -17.46
C ASN A 165 -21.39 8.23 -16.58
N ALA A 166 -20.24 8.89 -16.71
CA ALA A 166 -19.87 10.04 -15.92
C ALA A 166 -20.79 11.25 -16.20
N ARG A 167 -20.98 12.09 -15.18
CA ARG A 167 -21.75 13.33 -15.31
C ARG A 167 -21.06 14.28 -16.29
N GLN A 168 -21.83 14.86 -17.20
CA GLN A 168 -21.32 15.77 -18.25
C GLN A 168 -20.51 16.94 -17.72
N GLU A 169 -20.88 17.49 -16.57
CA GLU A 169 -20.12 18.56 -15.91
C GLU A 169 -18.70 18.12 -15.53
N ARG A 170 -18.56 16.95 -14.90
CA ARG A 170 -17.26 16.41 -14.49
C ARG A 170 -16.41 15.98 -15.68
N LEU A 171 -17.04 15.45 -16.74
CA LEU A 171 -16.35 15.15 -18.00
C LEU A 171 -15.75 16.42 -18.63
N ARG A 172 -16.51 17.52 -18.67
CA ARG A 172 -16.02 18.80 -19.18
C ARG A 172 -14.89 19.36 -18.31
N GLU A 173 -15.04 19.31 -16.99
CA GLU A 173 -14.03 19.83 -16.05
C GLU A 173 -12.70 19.05 -16.10
N ALA A 174 -12.77 17.73 -16.34
CA ALA A 174 -11.62 16.83 -16.37
C ALA A 174 -11.08 16.53 -17.79
N ASN A 175 -11.54 17.25 -18.82
CA ASN A 175 -11.29 16.89 -20.21
C ASN A 175 -9.79 16.79 -20.55
N SER A 176 -8.97 17.73 -20.04
CA SER A 176 -7.52 17.71 -20.22
C SER A 176 -6.87 16.47 -19.62
N GLU A 177 -7.23 16.12 -18.40
CA GLU A 177 -6.70 14.98 -17.65
C GLU A 177 -7.07 13.66 -18.31
N ILE A 178 -8.31 13.55 -18.80
CA ILE A 178 -8.78 12.39 -19.58
C ILE A 178 -7.93 12.24 -20.84
N GLN A 179 -7.70 13.31 -21.60
CA GLN A 179 -6.92 13.24 -22.83
C GLN A 179 -5.48 12.79 -22.57
N ILE A 180 -4.81 13.38 -21.57
CA ILE A 180 -3.44 13.01 -21.19
C ILE A 180 -3.35 11.52 -20.85
N LEU A 181 -4.31 11.00 -20.07
CA LEU A 181 -4.37 9.57 -19.72
C LEU A 181 -4.54 8.68 -20.95
N LEU A 182 -5.45 9.04 -21.86
CA LEU A 182 -5.70 8.27 -23.07
C LEU A 182 -4.52 8.31 -24.04
N ASP A 183 -3.84 9.44 -24.17
CA ASP A 183 -2.64 9.58 -25.01
C ASP A 183 -1.49 8.70 -24.50
N ASN A 184 -1.42 8.48 -23.17
CA ASN A 184 -0.39 7.68 -22.53
C ASN A 184 -0.83 6.24 -22.21
N GLN A 185 -2.01 5.80 -22.65
CA GLN A 185 -2.56 4.48 -22.32
C GLN A 185 -1.70 3.28 -22.76
N LEU A 186 -0.79 3.49 -23.72
CA LEU A 186 0.13 2.46 -24.20
C LEU A 186 1.13 2.00 -23.12
N VAL A 187 1.36 2.79 -22.08
CA VAL A 187 2.17 2.39 -20.91
C VAL A 187 1.64 1.09 -20.30
N PHE A 188 0.32 0.95 -20.16
CA PHE A 188 -0.31 -0.26 -19.61
C PHE A 188 -0.07 -1.49 -20.49
N LYS A 189 -0.17 -1.32 -21.82
CA LYS A 189 0.08 -2.40 -22.78
C LYS A 189 1.55 -2.81 -22.78
N LYS A 190 2.48 -1.86 -22.70
CA LYS A 190 3.92 -2.15 -22.62
C LYS A 190 4.22 -3.06 -21.43
N ILE A 191 3.80 -2.67 -20.22
CA ILE A 191 4.05 -3.48 -19.01
C ILE A 191 3.41 -4.87 -19.10
N ALA A 192 2.15 -4.95 -19.52
CA ALA A 192 1.46 -6.23 -19.67
C ALA A 192 2.16 -7.18 -20.67
N SER A 193 2.79 -6.62 -21.71
CA SER A 193 3.49 -7.42 -22.73
C SER A 193 4.88 -7.93 -22.31
N LEU A 194 5.43 -7.47 -21.17
CA LEU A 194 6.77 -7.87 -20.73
C LEU A 194 6.84 -9.33 -20.27
N GLY A 195 5.72 -9.95 -19.89
CA GLY A 195 5.68 -11.34 -19.42
C GLY A 195 6.55 -11.57 -18.17
N LEU A 196 6.57 -10.61 -17.24
CA LEU A 196 7.43 -10.66 -16.06
C LEU A 196 7.03 -11.81 -15.10
N PRO A 197 7.99 -12.33 -14.31
CA PRO A 197 7.72 -13.38 -13.33
C PRO A 197 6.63 -12.99 -12.32
N LEU A 198 5.77 -13.95 -11.99
CA LEU A 198 4.80 -13.82 -10.90
C LEU A 198 5.52 -13.92 -9.56
N ARG A 199 5.29 -12.95 -8.67
CA ARG A 199 5.92 -12.84 -7.35
C ARG A 199 4.89 -12.50 -6.29
N ALA A 200 5.16 -12.84 -5.03
CA ALA A 200 4.46 -12.24 -3.90
C ALA A 200 4.97 -10.80 -3.74
N VAL A 201 4.06 -9.82 -3.84
CA VAL A 201 4.41 -8.40 -3.78
C VAL A 201 3.45 -7.66 -2.87
N HIS A 202 3.92 -6.57 -2.25
CA HIS A 202 3.17 -5.80 -1.26
C HIS A 202 1.99 -5.03 -1.87
N HIS A 203 2.18 -4.54 -3.10
CA HIS A 203 1.33 -3.63 -3.86
C HIS A 203 1.07 -2.24 -3.24
N ASP A 204 1.40 -1.99 -1.98
CA ASP A 204 1.27 -0.65 -1.35
C ASP A 204 2.58 -0.21 -0.66
N ALA A 205 3.67 -0.16 -1.42
CA ALA A 205 5.03 0.02 -0.90
C ALA A 205 5.35 1.51 -0.58
N LYS A 206 4.53 2.09 0.31
CA LYS A 206 4.64 3.48 0.77
C LYS A 206 5.48 3.58 2.04
N ILE A 207 6.08 4.74 2.29
CA ILE A 207 6.92 4.93 3.49
C ILE A 207 6.11 4.85 4.79
N ASN A 208 4.82 5.23 4.77
CA ASN A 208 3.94 5.08 5.93
C ASN A 208 3.55 3.61 6.23
N ASN A 209 3.82 2.68 5.31
CA ASN A 209 3.73 1.24 5.50
C ASN A 209 5.06 0.63 5.97
N LEU A 210 6.02 1.48 6.36
CA LEU A 210 7.22 1.09 7.10
C LEU A 210 7.18 1.72 8.50
N LEU A 211 7.51 0.90 9.49
CA LEU A 211 7.81 1.36 10.84
C LEU A 211 9.31 1.54 10.99
N PHE A 212 9.72 2.62 11.64
CA PHE A 212 11.11 2.97 11.93
C PHE A 212 11.32 3.05 13.43
N ASP A 213 12.50 2.68 13.91
CA ASP A 213 12.87 2.87 15.31
C ASP A 213 13.02 4.36 15.61
N LYS A 214 12.38 4.85 16.68
CA LYS A 214 12.35 6.29 17.03
C LYS A 214 13.71 6.90 17.31
N THR A 215 14.69 6.10 17.71
CA THR A 215 16.01 6.59 18.12
C THR A 215 16.99 6.56 16.95
N THR A 216 17.04 5.45 16.23
CA THR A 216 18.01 5.20 15.16
C THR A 216 17.49 5.57 13.78
N LEU A 217 16.18 5.77 13.63
CA LEU A 217 15.47 6.00 12.37
C LEU A 217 15.70 4.90 11.33
N LYS A 218 16.06 3.70 11.77
CA LYS A 218 16.20 2.53 10.89
C LYS A 218 14.87 1.81 10.74
N PRO A 219 14.57 1.25 9.55
CA PRO A 219 13.38 0.41 9.36
C PRO A 219 13.34 -0.77 10.32
N VAL A 220 12.16 -1.04 10.87
CA VAL A 220 11.86 -2.06 11.88
C VAL A 220 10.90 -3.10 11.34
N ALA A 221 9.88 -2.70 10.58
CA ALA A 221 8.87 -3.62 10.05
C ALA A 221 8.21 -3.06 8.79
N VAL A 222 7.85 -3.96 7.87
CA VAL A 222 6.86 -3.70 6.82
C VAL A 222 5.48 -4.03 7.39
N VAL A 223 4.53 -3.13 7.22
CA VAL A 223 3.15 -3.25 7.73
C VAL A 223 2.13 -3.02 6.61
N ASP A 224 0.85 -3.14 6.93
CA ASP A 224 -0.26 -3.07 5.96
C ASP A 224 -0.18 -4.14 4.86
N LEU A 225 -0.14 -5.40 5.30
CA LEU A 225 0.02 -6.57 4.44
C LEU A 225 -1.26 -6.97 3.69
N ASP A 226 -2.30 -6.12 3.67
CA ASP A 226 -3.63 -6.46 3.15
C ASP A 226 -3.67 -6.65 1.63
N THR A 227 -2.75 -5.98 0.95
CA THR A 227 -2.57 -6.08 -0.50
C THR A 227 -1.40 -6.97 -0.89
N VAL A 228 -0.81 -7.72 0.05
CA VAL A 228 0.17 -8.74 -0.30
C VAL A 228 -0.55 -9.87 -1.02
N MET A 229 -0.27 -10.02 -2.31
CA MET A 229 -0.92 -10.99 -3.20
C MET A 229 -0.02 -11.24 -4.43
N PRO A 230 -0.40 -12.11 -5.38
CA PRO A 230 0.40 -12.34 -6.58
C PRO A 230 0.46 -11.08 -7.45
N GLY A 231 1.64 -10.76 -7.96
CA GLY A 231 1.87 -9.61 -8.83
C GLY A 231 3.25 -9.64 -9.50
N ILE A 232 3.70 -8.47 -9.95
CA ILE A 232 5.02 -8.28 -10.57
C ILE A 232 5.83 -7.28 -9.75
N VAL A 233 7.16 -7.43 -9.72
CA VAL A 233 8.06 -6.58 -8.91
C VAL A 233 7.93 -5.08 -9.21
N LEU A 234 7.52 -4.74 -10.44
CA LEU A 234 7.30 -3.36 -10.85
C LEU A 234 6.17 -2.67 -10.05
N SER A 235 5.30 -3.43 -9.38
CA SER A 235 4.26 -2.90 -8.50
C SER A 235 4.86 -2.15 -7.32
N ASP A 236 5.65 -2.85 -6.51
CA ASP A 236 6.24 -2.28 -5.30
C ASP A 236 7.26 -1.20 -5.66
N PHE A 237 8.14 -1.48 -6.63
CA PHE A 237 9.10 -0.48 -7.08
C PHE A 237 8.43 0.77 -7.65
N GLY A 238 7.39 0.59 -8.46
CA GLY A 238 6.66 1.70 -9.04
C GLY A 238 5.96 2.57 -7.99
N ASP A 239 5.39 1.95 -6.96
CA ASP A 239 4.71 2.67 -5.88
C ASP A 239 5.70 3.40 -4.95
N MET A 240 6.88 2.81 -4.70
CA MET A 240 8.00 3.52 -4.05
C MET A 240 8.42 4.75 -4.84
N VAL A 241 8.67 4.61 -6.15
CA VAL A 241 9.05 5.76 -6.99
C VAL A 241 7.98 6.85 -6.96
N ARG A 242 6.70 6.48 -7.06
CA ARG A 242 5.57 7.41 -7.04
C ARG A 242 5.46 8.19 -5.72
N THR A 243 5.76 7.55 -4.59
CA THR A 243 5.54 8.14 -3.25
C THR A 243 6.79 8.69 -2.57
N PHE A 244 7.99 8.27 -2.97
CA PHE A 244 9.23 8.65 -2.28
C PHE A 244 9.92 9.83 -2.95
N THR A 245 9.68 10.03 -4.25
CA THR A 245 10.48 10.96 -5.06
C THR A 245 9.88 12.36 -5.15
N CYS A 246 8.57 12.49 -4.98
CA CYS A 246 7.86 13.77 -5.00
C CYS A 246 8.00 14.50 -3.65
N PRO A 247 8.35 15.81 -3.62
CA PRO A 247 8.42 16.57 -2.37
C PRO A 247 7.05 17.07 -1.90
N ALA A 248 6.05 17.04 -2.78
CA ALA A 248 4.70 17.52 -2.51
C ALA A 248 3.77 16.37 -2.13
N ASP A 249 2.78 16.67 -1.28
CA ASP A 249 1.70 15.74 -0.93
C ASP A 249 0.89 15.32 -2.15
N GLU A 250 0.23 14.15 -2.07
CA GLU A 250 -0.56 13.58 -3.17
C GLU A 250 -1.78 14.44 -3.55
N ASP A 251 -2.21 15.34 -2.66
CA ASP A 251 -3.29 16.32 -2.86
C ASP A 251 -2.82 17.77 -3.04
N GLU A 252 -1.52 18.02 -3.29
CA GLU A 252 -1.00 19.37 -3.59
C GLU A 252 -1.62 19.91 -4.89
N ALA A 253 -2.19 21.11 -4.80
CA ALA A 253 -2.86 21.80 -5.89
C ALA A 253 -1.90 22.68 -6.72
N ASP A 254 -0.82 23.17 -6.12
CA ASP A 254 0.25 23.87 -6.82
C ASP A 254 1.17 22.87 -7.53
N LEU A 255 0.84 22.61 -8.79
CA LEU A 255 1.57 21.65 -9.64
C LEU A 255 3.03 22.05 -9.90
N SER A 256 3.44 23.30 -9.63
CA SER A 256 4.84 23.72 -9.78
C SER A 256 5.77 23.05 -8.76
N LYS A 257 5.21 22.51 -7.66
CA LYS A 257 5.96 21.76 -6.64
C LYS A 257 5.99 20.26 -6.89
N VAL A 258 5.27 19.78 -7.91
CA VAL A 258 5.08 18.35 -8.17
C VAL A 258 6.07 17.89 -9.22
N GLU A 259 7.21 17.39 -8.76
CA GLU A 259 8.29 16.88 -9.60
C GLU A 259 8.98 15.67 -8.98
N MET A 260 9.52 14.79 -9.83
CA MET A 260 10.41 13.72 -9.38
C MET A 260 11.78 14.29 -9.04
N ARG A 261 12.18 14.19 -7.77
CA ARG A 261 13.55 14.52 -7.35
C ARG A 261 14.51 13.39 -7.77
N VAL A 262 15.36 13.65 -8.76
CA VAL A 262 16.31 12.66 -9.31
C VAL A 262 17.19 12.01 -8.22
N PRO A 263 17.79 12.74 -7.26
CA PRO A 263 18.59 12.10 -6.21
C PRO A 263 17.80 11.12 -5.33
N PHE A 264 16.50 11.37 -5.12
CA PHE A 264 15.63 10.46 -4.38
C PHE A 264 15.31 9.21 -5.22
N PHE A 265 15.09 9.37 -6.52
CA PHE A 265 14.91 8.24 -7.43
C PHE A 265 16.16 7.32 -7.47
N GLU A 266 17.36 7.90 -7.54
CA GLU A 266 18.62 7.16 -7.51
C GLU A 266 18.77 6.39 -6.19
N ALA A 267 18.48 7.03 -5.06
CA ALA A 267 18.51 6.37 -3.75
C ALA A 267 17.48 5.22 -3.63
N VAL A 268 16.27 5.39 -4.19
CA VAL A 268 15.26 4.32 -4.24
C VAL A 268 15.78 3.15 -5.08
N LEU A 269 16.33 3.44 -6.25
CA LEU A 269 16.87 2.43 -7.16
C LEU A 269 18.03 1.66 -6.51
N GLU A 270 18.99 2.37 -5.94
CA GLU A 270 20.16 1.78 -5.27
C GLU A 270 19.75 0.97 -4.03
N GLY A 271 18.90 1.54 -3.17
CA GLY A 271 18.41 0.87 -1.97
C GLY A 271 17.68 -0.43 -2.29
N PHE A 272 16.77 -0.41 -3.27
CA PHE A 272 16.03 -1.60 -3.67
C PHE A 272 16.93 -2.67 -4.33
N LEU A 273 17.80 -2.26 -5.25
CA LEU A 273 18.71 -3.17 -5.97
C LEU A 273 19.83 -3.73 -5.08
N SER A 274 20.21 -3.03 -4.01
CA SER A 274 21.21 -3.56 -3.07
C SER A 274 20.80 -4.91 -2.47
N GLU A 275 19.49 -5.19 -2.40
CA GLU A 275 18.96 -6.44 -1.88
C GLU A 275 18.38 -7.35 -2.97
N THR A 276 17.79 -6.78 -4.03
CA THR A 276 17.09 -7.55 -5.06
C THR A 276 17.91 -7.78 -6.34
N GLY A 277 19.02 -7.07 -6.52
CA GLY A 277 19.73 -6.99 -7.80
C GLY A 277 20.13 -8.35 -8.39
N SER A 278 20.55 -9.30 -7.54
CA SER A 278 20.90 -10.66 -7.95
C SER A 278 19.70 -11.59 -8.21
N LEU A 279 18.51 -11.20 -7.75
CA LEU A 279 17.27 -11.99 -7.83
C LEU A 279 16.40 -11.61 -9.03
N LEU A 280 16.48 -10.35 -9.45
CA LEU A 280 15.70 -9.85 -10.57
C LEU A 280 16.20 -10.44 -11.88
N THR A 281 15.26 -10.71 -12.79
CA THR A 281 15.58 -11.03 -14.18
C THR A 281 16.10 -9.77 -14.91
N PRO A 282 16.79 -9.91 -16.05
CA PRO A 282 17.17 -8.76 -16.87
C PRO A 282 15.97 -7.87 -17.25
N ALA A 283 14.87 -8.49 -17.69
CA ALA A 283 13.65 -7.78 -18.08
C ALA A 283 13.05 -6.97 -16.91
N GLU A 284 13.09 -7.48 -15.69
CA GLU A 284 12.64 -6.74 -14.50
C GLU A 284 13.54 -5.53 -14.24
N ARG A 285 14.87 -5.71 -14.22
CA ARG A 285 15.83 -4.63 -13.96
C ARG A 285 15.72 -3.50 -14.99
N GLU A 286 15.66 -3.86 -16.27
CA GLU A 286 15.57 -2.90 -17.38
C GLU A 286 14.27 -2.08 -17.37
N ASN A 287 13.22 -2.57 -16.70
CA ASN A 287 11.90 -1.94 -16.68
C ASN A 287 11.50 -1.35 -15.32
N LEU A 288 12.40 -1.28 -14.33
CA LEU A 288 12.11 -0.66 -13.02
C LEU A 288 11.59 0.78 -13.15
N ALA A 289 12.29 1.63 -13.92
CA ALA A 289 11.84 3.01 -14.16
C ALA A 289 10.47 3.08 -14.88
N ALA A 290 10.19 2.13 -15.78
CA ALA A 290 8.88 2.03 -16.42
C ALA A 290 7.77 1.67 -15.42
N GLY A 291 8.09 0.91 -14.37
CA GLY A 291 7.21 0.63 -13.24
C GLY A 291 6.76 1.91 -12.52
N GLY A 292 7.67 2.86 -12.25
CA GLY A 292 7.34 4.16 -11.65
C GLY A 292 6.34 4.96 -12.49
N ARG A 293 6.59 5.07 -13.79
CA ARG A 293 5.66 5.72 -14.73
C ARG A 293 4.31 5.01 -14.80
N TRP A 294 4.33 3.68 -14.81
CA TRP A 294 3.13 2.85 -14.88
C TRP A 294 2.22 3.02 -13.66
N LEU A 295 2.77 2.96 -12.44
CA LEU A 295 2.00 3.12 -11.22
C LEU A 295 1.48 4.55 -11.05
N THR A 296 2.29 5.54 -11.38
CA THR A 296 1.89 6.95 -11.30
C THR A 296 0.72 7.24 -12.25
N LEU A 297 0.79 6.76 -13.49
CA LEU A 297 -0.31 6.92 -14.45
C LEU A 297 -1.56 6.12 -14.03
N MET A 298 -1.38 4.91 -13.49
CA MET A 298 -2.48 4.11 -12.96
C MET A 298 -3.19 4.82 -11.81
N GLN A 299 -2.43 5.41 -10.89
CA GLN A 299 -2.99 6.10 -9.73
C GLN A 299 -3.72 7.39 -10.15
N ALA A 300 -3.18 8.14 -11.11
CA ALA A 300 -3.88 9.25 -11.75
C ALA A 300 -5.24 8.80 -12.35
N MET A 301 -5.25 7.67 -13.07
CA MET A 301 -6.47 7.11 -13.66
C MET A 301 -7.49 6.69 -12.59
N ARG A 302 -7.04 6.12 -11.48
CA ARG A 302 -7.91 5.72 -10.36
C ARG A 302 -8.55 6.93 -9.69
N PHE A 303 -7.78 7.97 -9.38
CA PHE A 303 -8.33 9.21 -8.83
C PHE A 303 -9.29 9.89 -9.79
N LEU A 304 -8.94 9.97 -11.08
CA LEU A 304 -9.82 10.58 -12.06
C LEU A 304 -11.11 9.79 -12.26
N GLY A 305 -11.03 8.46 -12.30
CA GLY A 305 -12.20 7.59 -12.37
C GLY A 305 -13.13 7.76 -11.16
N ASP A 306 -12.56 7.89 -9.96
CA ASP A 306 -13.34 8.12 -8.74
C ASP A 306 -14.01 9.50 -8.75
N TYR A 307 -13.28 10.55 -9.15
CA TYR A 307 -13.88 11.87 -9.39
C TYR A 307 -15.01 11.78 -10.42
N LEU A 308 -14.85 11.07 -11.54
CA LEU A 308 -15.92 10.97 -12.54
C LEU A 308 -17.16 10.21 -12.06
N THR A 309 -17.02 9.32 -11.07
CA THR A 309 -18.11 8.49 -10.54
C THR A 309 -18.79 9.04 -9.28
N GLY A 310 -18.30 10.14 -8.70
CA GLY A 310 -18.94 10.72 -7.52
C GLY A 310 -18.11 10.68 -6.24
N ASP A 311 -16.82 10.36 -6.31
CA ASP A 311 -15.92 10.26 -5.15
C ASP A 311 -16.37 9.17 -4.17
N VAL A 312 -16.62 7.96 -4.70
CA VAL A 312 -17.22 6.84 -3.96
C VAL A 312 -16.18 5.89 -3.38
N TYR A 313 -14.94 5.92 -3.87
CA TYR A 313 -13.86 5.02 -3.47
C TYR A 313 -12.89 5.68 -2.48
N TYR A 314 -12.38 6.87 -2.81
CA TYR A 314 -11.41 7.59 -1.96
C TYR A 314 -12.13 8.58 -1.05
N LYS A 315 -11.68 8.67 0.21
CA LYS A 315 -12.12 9.72 1.12
C LYS A 315 -11.72 11.10 0.56
N THR A 316 -12.68 12.01 0.43
CA THR A 316 -12.47 13.38 -0.06
C THR A 316 -12.77 14.44 0.99
N LYS A 317 -11.97 15.52 1.03
CA LYS A 317 -12.16 16.67 1.92
C LYS A 317 -13.05 17.76 1.27
N TYR A 318 -13.10 17.80 -0.06
CA TYR A 318 -13.86 18.78 -0.83
C TYR A 318 -14.23 18.22 -2.23
N PRO A 319 -15.23 18.80 -2.95
CA PRO A 319 -15.82 18.19 -4.15
C PRO A 319 -14.90 17.91 -5.36
N ARG A 320 -13.71 18.53 -5.39
CA ARG A 320 -12.71 18.40 -6.47
C ARG A 320 -11.45 17.67 -6.02
N HIS A 321 -11.45 17.09 -4.82
CA HIS A 321 -10.23 16.59 -4.20
C HIS A 321 -9.54 15.50 -5.02
N ASN A 322 -10.30 14.54 -5.56
CA ASN A 322 -9.74 13.50 -6.42
C ASN A 322 -9.31 14.04 -7.80
N LEU A 323 -9.91 15.12 -8.32
CA LEU A 323 -9.41 15.77 -9.52
C LEU A 323 -8.06 16.45 -9.28
N VAL A 324 -7.87 17.09 -8.11
CA VAL A 324 -6.58 17.64 -7.69
C VAL A 324 -5.52 16.54 -7.58
N ARG A 325 -5.83 15.43 -6.91
CA ARG A 325 -4.95 14.26 -6.83
C ARG A 325 -4.59 13.69 -8.21
N ALA A 326 -5.57 13.59 -9.12
CA ALA A 326 -5.30 13.13 -10.48
C ALA A 326 -4.34 14.07 -11.22
N ARG A 327 -4.52 15.40 -11.10
CA ARG A 327 -3.63 16.40 -11.69
C ARG A 327 -2.22 16.32 -11.13
N ASN A 328 -2.09 16.17 -9.82
CA ASN A 328 -0.82 15.96 -9.12
C ASN A 328 -0.08 14.74 -9.70
N GLN A 329 -0.74 13.58 -9.75
CA GLN A 329 -0.10 12.37 -10.29
C GLN A 329 0.24 12.49 -11.78
N LEU A 330 -0.54 13.23 -12.59
CA LEU A 330 -0.20 13.51 -13.99
C LEU A 330 0.98 14.47 -14.14
N ALA A 331 1.13 15.45 -13.25
CA ALA A 331 2.32 16.32 -13.21
C ALA A 331 3.57 15.52 -12.87
N LEU A 332 3.50 14.66 -11.85
CA LEU A 332 4.58 13.75 -11.48
C LEU A 332 4.94 12.82 -12.64
N PHE A 333 3.97 12.18 -13.29
CA PHE A 333 4.19 11.32 -14.47
C PHE A 333 4.94 12.04 -15.60
N ARG A 334 4.65 13.33 -15.83
CA ARG A 334 5.35 14.14 -16.84
C ARG A 334 6.79 14.44 -16.47
N SER A 335 7.07 14.65 -15.17
CA SER A 335 8.43 14.91 -14.67
C SER A 335 9.35 13.69 -14.71
N MET A 336 8.80 12.47 -14.83
CA MET A 336 9.56 11.21 -14.95
C MET A 336 10.09 10.95 -16.38
N GLY A 337 10.11 11.97 -17.22
CA GLY A 337 10.36 11.92 -18.67
C GLY A 337 11.81 12.04 -19.05
#